data_AF-A0A1F7BFZ2-F1
#
_entry.id   AF-A0A1F7BFZ2-F1
#
_cell.length_a   1.000
_cell.length_b   1.000
_cell.length_c   1.000
_cell.angle_alpha   90.00
_cell.angle_beta   90.00
_cell.angle_gamma   90.00
#
_symmetry.space_group_name_H-M   'P 1'
#
loop_
_entity.id
_entity.type
_entity.pdbx_description
1 polymer ?
#
loop_
_entity_poly.entity_id
_entity_poly.type
_entity_poly.pdbx_seq_one_letter_code
_entity_poly.pdbx_strand_id
1 'polypeptide(L)'
;MITFSLSGASGLLCRSGSVALDVFPSGKVAEGCTALLSVPEEVPAKGVISWPGEYDIGGASIHGIGQKEGQQVSYVIELDGVRCTFLSSPLQDWTDYELELLGDTDVLVVAAEKPKVLQKIVEEIDPRMVVIMPVDGKIEAGVVAACGGEGVEPTKEFKLKGSLPQEGRQVVVLQG
;
A
#
# COMPACT_ATOMS: atom_id res chain seq x y z
N MET A 1 2.06 -16.58 3.42
CA MET A 1 2.01 -16.19 1.99
C MET A 1 1.15 -14.97 1.90
N ILE A 2 1.68 -13.88 1.35
CA ILE A 2 0.96 -12.62 1.20
C ILE A 2 0.35 -12.56 -0.19
N THR A 3 -0.93 -12.23 -0.28
CA THR A 3 -1.66 -12.07 -1.55
C THR A 3 -2.17 -10.65 -1.68
N PHE A 4 -1.94 -10.05 -2.85
CA PHE A 4 -2.42 -8.72 -3.24
C PHE A 4 -3.33 -8.83 -4.46
N SER A 5 -4.49 -8.20 -4.40
CA SER A 5 -5.45 -8.09 -5.51
C SER A 5 -6.27 -6.81 -5.37
N LEU A 6 -6.83 -6.28 -6.44
CA LEU A 6 -7.65 -5.06 -6.34
C LEU A 6 -8.96 -5.28 -5.57
N SER A 7 -9.36 -4.25 -4.83
CA SER A 7 -10.67 -4.08 -4.19
C SER A 7 -11.38 -2.89 -4.83
N GLY A 8 -12.27 -3.16 -5.79
CA GLY A 8 -12.92 -2.09 -6.55
C GLY A 8 -11.98 -1.35 -7.49
N ALA A 9 -12.17 -0.02 -7.61
CA ALA A 9 -11.49 0.80 -8.62
C ALA A 9 -10.10 1.30 -8.20
N SER A 10 -9.86 1.44 -6.90
CA SER A 10 -8.62 2.00 -6.34
C SER A 10 -8.18 1.39 -5.00
N GLY A 11 -8.94 0.43 -4.46
CA GLY A 11 -8.58 -0.27 -3.22
C GLY A 11 -7.80 -1.56 -3.47
N LEU A 12 -7.33 -2.17 -2.38
CA LEU A 12 -6.53 -3.38 -2.41
C LEU A 12 -6.94 -4.36 -1.31
N LEU A 13 -7.14 -5.61 -1.69
CA LEU A 13 -7.19 -6.71 -0.75
C LEU A 13 -5.78 -7.22 -0.48
N CYS A 14 -5.37 -7.18 0.78
CA CYS A 14 -4.14 -7.79 1.27
C CYS A 14 -4.48 -8.93 2.23
N ARG A 15 -4.00 -10.14 1.94
CA ARG A 15 -4.28 -11.33 2.77
C ARG A 15 -3.01 -12.06 3.14
N SER A 16 -2.87 -12.40 4.43
CA SER A 16 -1.82 -13.27 4.93
C SER A 16 -2.30 -14.09 6.13
N GLY A 17 -2.29 -15.41 6.03
CA GLY A 17 -2.76 -16.28 7.13
C GLY A 17 -4.21 -15.97 7.55
N SER A 18 -4.41 -15.60 8.81
CA SER A 18 -5.70 -15.15 9.37
C SER A 18 -6.01 -13.66 9.15
N VAL A 19 -5.05 -12.90 8.63
CA VAL A 19 -5.18 -11.46 8.41
C VAL A 19 -5.75 -11.21 7.01
N ALA A 20 -6.84 -10.45 6.97
CA ALA A 20 -7.47 -10.01 5.74
C ALA A 20 -7.80 -8.52 5.86
N LEU A 21 -7.19 -7.72 4.98
CA LEU A 21 -7.29 -6.26 4.98
C LEU A 21 -7.86 -5.79 3.65
N ASP A 22 -8.74 -4.80 3.72
CA ASP A 22 -9.22 -4.05 2.57
C ASP A 22 -8.69 -2.62 2.70
N VAL A 23 -7.64 -2.32 1.94
CA VAL A 23 -6.85 -1.10 2.04
C VAL A 23 -7.38 -0.09 1.02
N PHE A 24 -7.76 1.08 1.51
CA PHE A 24 -8.37 2.17 0.73
C PHE A 24 -9.57 1.74 -0.13
N PRO A 25 -10.56 1.03 0.44
CA PRO A 25 -11.72 0.57 -0.31
C PRO A 25 -12.47 1.75 -0.92
N SER A 26 -12.73 1.67 -2.24
CA SER A 26 -13.51 2.69 -2.95
C SER A 26 -15.04 2.46 -2.86
N GLY A 27 -15.48 1.50 -2.04
CA GLY A 27 -16.86 1.04 -1.98
C GLY A 27 -17.13 0.16 -0.75
N LYS A 28 -18.00 -0.83 -0.90
CA LYS A 28 -18.31 -1.76 0.18
C LYS A 28 -17.07 -2.57 0.55
N VAL A 29 -16.68 -2.51 1.83
CA VAL A 29 -15.61 -3.32 2.40
C VAL A 29 -15.86 -4.80 2.11
N ALA A 30 -14.83 -5.49 1.63
CA ALA A 30 -14.87 -6.91 1.36
C ALA A 30 -15.20 -7.71 2.62
N GLU A 31 -16.04 -8.73 2.48
CA GLU A 31 -16.50 -9.54 3.61
C GLU A 31 -15.32 -10.20 4.33
N GLY A 32 -15.36 -10.17 5.67
CA GLY A 32 -14.32 -10.74 6.54
C GLY A 32 -13.01 -9.94 6.59
N CYS A 33 -12.95 -8.77 5.94
CA CYS A 33 -11.77 -7.89 5.98
C CYS A 33 -11.92 -6.77 7.02
N THR A 34 -10.80 -6.34 7.58
CA THR A 34 -10.72 -5.05 8.27
C THR A 34 -10.38 -3.97 7.24
N ALA A 35 -11.15 -2.87 7.25
CA ALA A 35 -10.89 -1.75 6.35
C ALA A 35 -9.80 -0.82 6.90
N LEU A 36 -8.86 -0.42 6.05
CA LEU A 36 -7.89 0.64 6.32
C LEU A 36 -8.22 1.84 5.43
N LEU A 37 -8.75 2.92 6.01
CA LEU A 37 -9.18 4.09 5.25
C LEU A 37 -8.06 5.13 5.15
N SER A 38 -7.97 5.80 4.01
CA SER A 38 -7.00 6.87 3.78
C SER A 38 -7.40 8.19 4.43
N VAL A 39 -8.66 8.32 4.84
CA VAL A 39 -9.21 9.52 5.47
C VAL A 39 -9.88 9.10 6.78
N PRO A 40 -9.58 9.74 7.91
CA PRO A 40 -10.19 9.41 9.18
C PRO A 40 -11.71 9.59 9.18
N GLU A 41 -12.42 8.65 9.81
CA GLU A 41 -13.84 8.79 10.06
C GLU A 41 -14.07 9.59 11.35
N GLU A 42 -15.09 10.45 11.35
CA GLU A 42 -15.49 11.20 12.55
C GLU A 42 -15.97 10.27 13.68
N VAL A 43 -16.61 9.16 13.31
CA VAL A 43 -17.16 8.17 14.25
C VAL A 43 -16.49 6.83 13.98
N PRO A 44 -15.74 6.28 14.96
CA PRO A 44 -15.10 4.98 14.80
C PRO A 44 -16.11 3.87 14.52
N ALA A 45 -15.90 3.14 13.42
CA ALA A 45 -16.67 1.96 13.07
C ALA A 45 -15.93 0.67 13.45
N LYS A 46 -16.69 -0.35 13.85
CA LYS A 46 -16.12 -1.67 14.14
C LYS A 46 -15.52 -2.28 12.87
N GLY A 47 -14.28 -2.77 12.96
CA GLY A 47 -13.59 -3.36 11.81
C GLY A 47 -13.01 -2.34 10.83
N VAL A 48 -12.89 -1.08 11.25
CA VAL A 48 -12.29 0.00 10.48
C VAL A 48 -11.13 0.61 11.28
N ILE A 49 -10.01 0.81 10.62
CA ILE A 49 -8.93 1.69 11.06
C ILE A 49 -8.88 2.85 10.06
N SER A 50 -8.91 4.07 10.58
CA SER A 50 -8.91 5.28 9.75
C SER A 50 -8.08 6.42 10.34
N TRP A 51 -7.57 6.27 11.56
CA TRP A 51 -6.77 7.28 12.25
C TRP A 51 -5.29 6.89 12.30
N PRO A 52 -4.37 7.87 12.41
CA PRO A 52 -2.98 7.58 12.73
C PRO A 52 -2.82 6.91 14.09
N GLY A 53 -1.80 6.05 14.23
CA GLY A 53 -1.51 5.35 15.47
C GLY A 53 -1.11 3.90 15.27
N GLU A 54 -0.91 3.18 16.37
CA GLU A 54 -0.53 1.76 16.37
C GLU A 54 -1.74 0.87 16.68
N TYR A 55 -1.85 -0.24 15.94
CA TYR A 55 -2.94 -1.20 16.06
C TYR A 55 -2.40 -2.63 15.95
N ASP A 56 -3.06 -3.57 16.63
CA ASP A 56 -2.85 -5.01 16.46
C ASP A 56 -4.15 -5.64 15.96
N ILE A 57 -4.11 -6.25 14.78
CA ILE A 57 -5.26 -6.98 14.21
C ILE A 57 -4.82 -8.38 13.82
N GLY A 58 -5.33 -9.36 14.55
CA GLY A 58 -5.06 -10.77 14.25
C GLY A 58 -3.57 -11.12 14.32
N GLY A 59 -2.81 -10.41 15.17
CA GLY A 59 -1.36 -10.58 15.32
C GLY A 59 -0.51 -9.84 14.28
N ALA A 60 -1.13 -9.07 13.37
CA ALA A 60 -0.41 -8.14 12.52
C ALA A 60 -0.29 -6.77 13.21
N SER A 61 0.95 -6.28 13.29
CA SER A 61 1.25 -4.91 13.71
C SER A 61 0.94 -3.95 12.56
N ILE A 62 0.11 -2.95 12.83
CA ILE A 62 -0.29 -1.91 11.88
C ILE A 62 0.09 -0.55 12.47
N HIS A 63 0.81 0.26 11.71
CA HIS A 63 1.15 1.64 12.05
C HIS A 63 0.53 2.59 11.00
N GLY A 64 -0.45 3.39 11.42
CA GLY A 64 -1.04 4.47 10.63
C GLY A 64 -0.23 5.75 10.76
N ILE A 65 0.32 6.23 9.66
CA ILE A 65 1.12 7.46 9.56
C ILE A 65 0.22 8.57 9.04
N GLY A 66 0.03 9.61 9.85
CA GLY A 66 -0.78 10.77 9.52
C GLY A 66 -0.02 11.78 8.67
N GLN A 67 -0.52 12.01 7.46
CA GLN A 67 -0.16 13.10 6.58
C GLN A 67 -1.15 14.27 6.75
N LYS A 68 -0.74 15.49 6.35
CA LYS A 68 -1.60 16.69 6.36
C LYS A 68 -2.31 16.90 7.70
N GLU A 69 -1.53 16.93 8.78
CA GLU A 69 -2.05 17.09 10.15
C GLU A 69 -3.05 15.98 10.54
N GLY A 70 -2.89 14.77 9.98
CA GLY A 70 -3.72 13.60 10.25
C GLY A 70 -4.97 13.49 9.38
N GLN A 71 -5.20 14.40 8.42
CA GLN A 71 -6.36 14.33 7.51
C GLN A 71 -6.23 13.23 6.45
N GLN A 72 -5.01 12.71 6.26
CA GLN A 72 -4.72 11.62 5.35
C GLN A 72 -3.85 10.58 6.07
N VAL A 73 -4.10 9.29 5.84
CA VAL A 73 -3.40 8.20 6.55
C VAL A 73 -2.86 7.18 5.57
N SER A 74 -1.57 6.87 5.71
CA SER A 74 -0.89 5.77 5.04
C SER A 74 -0.52 4.72 6.07
N TYR A 75 -0.38 3.45 5.67
CA TYR A 75 -0.25 2.35 6.63
C TYR A 75 1.03 1.56 6.40
N VAL A 76 1.70 1.19 7.48
CA VAL A 76 2.77 0.19 7.47
C VAL A 76 2.28 -1.04 8.24
N ILE A 77 2.47 -2.22 7.66
CA ILE A 77 1.90 -3.47 8.18
C ILE A 77 2.95 -4.56 8.11
N GLU A 78 3.22 -5.22 9.22
CA GLU A 78 4.07 -6.40 9.24
C GLU A 78 3.24 -7.68 9.05
N LEU A 79 3.48 -8.38 7.94
CA LEU A 79 2.79 -9.61 7.58
C LEU A 79 3.81 -10.70 7.29
N ASP A 80 3.75 -11.83 8.01
CA ASP A 80 4.69 -12.95 7.84
C ASP A 80 6.18 -12.52 7.85
N GLY A 81 6.55 -11.50 8.64
CA GLY A 81 7.90 -10.94 8.70
C GLY A 81 8.30 -10.07 7.50
N VAL A 82 7.33 -9.63 6.70
CA VAL A 82 7.49 -8.71 5.57
C VAL A 82 6.79 -7.39 5.89
N ARG A 83 7.53 -6.28 5.81
CA ARG A 83 7.01 -4.94 6.10
C ARG A 83 6.40 -4.32 4.85
N CYS A 84 5.06 -4.33 4.78
CA CYS A 84 4.28 -3.79 3.66
C CYS A 84 3.81 -2.37 3.97
N THR A 85 4.15 -1.41 3.12
CA THR A 85 3.73 -0.01 3.25
C THR A 85 2.71 0.34 2.17
N PHE A 86 1.58 0.91 2.56
CA PHE A 86 0.47 1.29 1.69
C PHE A 86 0.32 2.81 1.71
N LEU A 87 0.72 3.46 0.61
CA LEU A 87 0.63 4.90 0.48
C LEU A 87 -0.76 5.32 0.03
N SER A 88 -1.36 6.26 0.77
CA SER A 88 -2.65 6.81 0.39
C SER A 88 -2.54 7.77 -0.80
N SER A 89 -3.60 7.77 -1.62
CA SER A 89 -3.79 8.74 -2.71
C SER A 89 -4.67 9.91 -2.22
N PRO A 90 -4.44 11.16 -2.68
CA PRO A 90 -3.44 11.56 -3.66
C PRO A 90 -2.01 11.54 -3.11
N LEU A 91 -1.06 11.03 -3.90
CA LEU A 91 0.37 11.06 -3.54
C LEU A 91 0.86 12.49 -3.33
N GLN A 92 1.75 12.68 -2.36
CA GLN A 92 2.38 13.95 -2.03
C GLN A 92 3.85 13.74 -1.71
N ASP A 93 4.64 14.80 -1.68
CA ASP A 93 5.97 14.72 -1.08
C ASP A 93 5.86 14.35 0.40
N TRP A 94 6.73 13.44 0.83
CA TRP A 94 6.87 13.07 2.23
C TRP A 94 7.99 13.91 2.86
N THR A 95 7.76 14.33 4.10
CA THR A 95 8.77 14.99 4.93
C THR A 95 9.72 13.96 5.52
N ASP A 96 10.93 14.39 5.90
CA ASP A 96 11.92 13.53 6.57
C ASP A 96 11.33 12.85 7.81
N TYR A 97 10.50 13.56 8.57
CA TYR A 97 9.80 13.01 9.73
C TYR A 97 8.81 11.89 9.36
N GLU A 98 8.02 12.07 8.29
CA GLU A 98 7.10 11.04 7.82
C GLU A 98 7.86 9.81 7.29
N LEU A 99 9.01 10.00 6.63
CA LEU A 99 9.89 8.92 6.17
C LEU A 99 10.55 8.17 7.35
N GLU A 100 10.97 8.88 8.40
CA GLU A 100 11.48 8.27 9.62
C GLU A 100 10.42 7.41 10.33
N LEU A 101 9.18 7.89 10.42
CA LEU A 101 8.06 7.11 10.97
C LEU A 101 7.73 5.88 10.11
N LEU A 102 7.88 6.00 8.79
CA LEU A 102 7.71 4.91 7.84
C LEU A 102 8.79 3.85 8.04
N GLY A 103 10.05 4.24 8.21
CA GLY A 103 11.19 3.35 8.41
C GLY A 103 11.42 2.38 7.24
N ASP A 104 12.01 1.22 7.51
CA ASP A 104 12.28 0.23 6.46
C ASP A 104 11.00 -0.31 5.79
N THR A 105 10.98 -0.43 4.46
CA THR A 105 9.87 -1.01 3.72
C THR A 105 10.36 -2.09 2.78
N ASP A 106 9.81 -3.28 2.91
CA ASP A 106 10.07 -4.39 2.00
C ASP A 106 9.24 -4.29 0.72
N VAL A 107 7.94 -4.04 0.90
CA VAL A 107 6.94 -3.97 -0.17
C VAL A 107 6.23 -2.63 -0.09
N LEU A 108 6.40 -1.78 -1.10
CA LEU A 108 5.69 -0.52 -1.22
C LEU A 108 4.49 -0.67 -2.15
N VAL A 109 3.30 -0.35 -1.68
CA VAL A 109 2.06 -0.37 -2.46
C VAL A 109 1.63 1.06 -2.72
N VAL A 110 1.44 1.40 -4.00
CA VAL A 110 1.22 2.78 -4.46
C VAL A 110 0.11 2.87 -5.50
N ALA A 111 -0.58 4.01 -5.52
CA ALA A 111 -1.48 4.39 -6.59
C ALA A 111 -0.68 4.81 -7.85
N ALA A 112 -1.22 4.50 -9.02
CA ALA A 112 -0.59 4.75 -10.31
C ALA A 112 -0.76 6.20 -10.81
N GLU A 113 -0.27 7.15 -10.03
CA GLU A 113 -0.36 8.58 -10.30
C GLU A 113 0.98 9.29 -10.01
N LYS A 114 1.14 10.52 -10.50
CA LYS A 114 2.23 11.45 -10.14
C LYS A 114 3.64 10.81 -10.22
N PRO A 115 4.09 10.38 -11.42
CA PRO A 115 5.33 9.61 -11.58
C PRO A 115 6.58 10.28 -10.98
N LYS A 116 6.66 11.61 -10.99
CA LYS A 116 7.80 12.34 -10.39
C LYS A 116 7.85 12.25 -8.86
N VAL A 117 6.69 12.38 -8.21
CA VAL A 117 6.58 12.26 -6.75
C VAL A 117 6.84 10.82 -6.36
N LEU A 118 6.25 9.88 -7.10
CA LEU A 118 6.45 8.46 -6.88
C LEU A 118 7.91 8.04 -7.03
N GLN A 119 8.61 8.53 -8.05
CA GLN A 119 10.04 8.24 -8.24
C GLN A 119 10.85 8.66 -7.01
N LYS A 120 10.65 9.89 -6.52
CA LYS A 120 11.35 10.40 -5.33
C LYS A 120 11.08 9.53 -4.10
N ILE A 121 9.82 9.21 -3.83
CA ILE A 121 9.43 8.35 -2.71
C ILE A 121 10.08 6.96 -2.83
N VAL A 122 10.08 6.37 -4.03
CA VAL A 122 10.68 5.06 -4.28
C VAL A 122 12.21 5.09 -4.11
N GLU A 123 12.87 6.19 -4.48
CA GLU A 123 14.30 6.39 -4.27
C GLU A 123 14.65 6.60 -2.78
N GLU A 124 13.82 7.31 -2.02
CA GLU A 124 14.01 7.58 -0.59
C GLU A 124 13.72 6.35 0.29
N ILE A 125 12.68 5.58 -0.04
CA ILE A 125 12.29 4.37 0.71
C ILE A 125 13.14 3.15 0.32
N ASP A 126 13.62 3.10 -0.93
CA ASP A 126 14.33 1.97 -1.53
C ASP A 126 13.71 0.57 -1.26
N PRO A 127 12.42 0.36 -1.62
CA PRO A 127 11.77 -0.92 -1.36
C PRO A 127 12.28 -2.01 -2.29
N ARG A 128 12.29 -3.27 -1.79
CA ARG A 128 12.65 -4.46 -2.59
C ARG A 128 11.57 -4.81 -3.63
N MET A 129 10.33 -4.40 -3.36
CA MET A 129 9.19 -4.60 -4.25
C MET A 129 8.28 -3.39 -4.28
N VAL A 130 7.75 -3.06 -5.46
CA VAL A 130 6.69 -2.06 -5.62
C VAL A 130 5.47 -2.70 -6.28
N VAL A 131 4.30 -2.57 -5.64
CA VAL A 131 3.00 -2.98 -6.16
C VAL A 131 2.23 -1.74 -6.58
N ILE A 132 1.93 -1.63 -7.86
CA ILE A 132 1.25 -0.49 -8.48
C ILE A 132 -0.22 -0.83 -8.67
N MET A 133 -1.09 0.02 -8.11
CA MET A 133 -2.54 -0.08 -8.22
C MET A 133 -3.07 0.97 -9.20
N PRO A 134 -4.00 0.62 -10.11
CA PRO A 134 -4.62 1.60 -10.97
C PRO A 134 -5.48 2.57 -10.16
N VAL A 135 -5.58 3.81 -10.65
CA VAL A 135 -6.54 4.80 -10.17
C VAL A 135 -7.63 4.89 -11.22
N ASP A 136 -8.87 4.59 -10.85
CA ASP A 136 -10.01 4.51 -11.77
C ASP A 136 -9.74 3.63 -13.00
N GLY A 137 -9.05 2.51 -12.78
CA GLY A 137 -8.68 1.57 -13.84
C GLY A 137 -7.56 2.04 -14.78
N LYS A 138 -6.86 3.14 -14.45
CA LYS A 138 -5.79 3.71 -15.29
C LYS A 138 -4.45 3.70 -14.57
N ILE A 139 -3.39 3.57 -15.37
CA ILE A 139 -1.99 3.76 -14.97
C ILE A 139 -1.51 5.02 -15.68
N GLU A 140 -1.11 6.05 -14.92
CA GLU A 140 -0.54 7.26 -15.51
C GLU A 140 0.78 6.94 -16.26
N ALA A 141 1.00 7.59 -17.40
CA ALA A 141 2.19 7.35 -18.22
C ALA A 141 3.48 7.64 -17.42
N GLY A 142 4.43 6.71 -17.47
CA GLY A 142 5.72 6.84 -16.78
C GLY A 142 5.74 6.34 -15.34
N VAL A 143 4.59 6.00 -14.73
CA VAL A 143 4.52 5.45 -13.35
C VAL A 143 5.34 4.16 -13.22
N VAL A 144 5.17 3.23 -14.16
CA VAL A 144 5.90 1.94 -14.10
C VAL A 144 7.41 2.15 -14.19
N ALA A 145 7.85 3.05 -15.09
CA ALA A 145 9.26 3.41 -15.24
C ALA A 145 9.81 4.14 -14.00
N ALA A 146 9.02 5.03 -13.38
CA ALA A 146 9.36 5.71 -12.13
C ALA A 146 9.61 4.74 -10.97
N CYS A 147 8.97 3.58 -10.97
CA CYS A 147 9.21 2.51 -10.00
C CYS A 147 10.39 1.59 -10.37
N GLY A 148 11.06 1.82 -11.51
CA GLY A 148 12.15 0.96 -12.02
C GLY A 148 11.66 -0.26 -12.81
N GLY A 149 10.41 -0.28 -13.25
CA GLY A 149 9.84 -1.35 -14.06
C GLY A 149 9.91 -1.04 -15.56
N GLU A 150 10.26 -2.04 -16.37
CA GLU A 150 10.19 -1.98 -17.84
C GLU A 150 9.52 -3.26 -18.35
N GLY A 151 8.56 -3.13 -19.27
CA GLY A 151 7.86 -4.28 -19.86
C GLY A 151 7.04 -5.13 -18.88
N VAL A 152 6.66 -4.58 -17.71
CA VAL A 152 5.89 -5.30 -16.69
C VAL A 152 4.45 -5.52 -17.18
N GLU A 153 4.07 -6.80 -17.34
CA GLU A 153 2.70 -7.16 -17.70
C GLU A 153 1.76 -7.06 -16.49
N PRO A 154 0.59 -6.40 -16.61
CA PRO A 154 -0.37 -6.31 -15.52
C PRO A 154 -1.00 -7.68 -15.15
N THR A 155 -1.20 -7.93 -13.86
CA THR A 155 -1.83 -9.16 -13.33
C THR A 155 -3.06 -8.85 -12.48
N LYS A 156 -4.01 -9.79 -12.40
CA LYS A 156 -5.20 -9.65 -11.54
C LYS A 156 -4.90 -9.85 -10.06
N GLU A 157 -3.88 -10.66 -9.78
CA GLU A 157 -3.49 -11.07 -8.44
C GLU A 157 -1.98 -11.28 -8.43
N PHE A 158 -1.35 -10.88 -7.33
CA PHE A 158 0.04 -11.19 -7.06
C PHE A 158 0.16 -11.94 -5.74
N LYS A 159 0.93 -13.02 -5.75
CA LYS A 159 1.18 -13.88 -4.58
C LYS A 159 2.66 -13.85 -4.27
N LEU A 160 3.02 -13.23 -3.15
CA LEU A 160 4.38 -13.25 -2.64
C LEU A 160 4.63 -14.62 -2.00
N LYS A 161 5.41 -15.45 -2.70
CA LYS A 161 5.83 -16.79 -2.26
C LYS A 161 7.32 -16.78 -1.98
N GLY A 162 7.73 -17.18 -0.79
CA GLY A 162 9.15 -17.26 -0.41
C GLY A 162 9.72 -15.90 -0.02
N SER A 163 11.01 -15.70 -0.31
CA SER A 163 11.75 -14.48 0.03
C SER A 163 11.60 -13.40 -1.05
N LEU A 164 11.76 -12.14 -0.63
CA LEU A 164 11.88 -10.99 -1.54
C LEU A 164 13.14 -11.09 -2.41
N PRO A 165 13.20 -10.34 -3.54
CA PRO A 165 14.41 -10.25 -4.35
C PRO A 165 15.63 -9.88 -3.52
N GLN A 166 16.72 -10.64 -3.67
CA GLN A 166 17.97 -10.35 -2.98
C GLN A 166 18.73 -9.18 -3.63
N GLU A 167 18.60 -9.06 -4.96
CA GLU A 167 19.20 -8.00 -5.78
C GLU A 167 18.14 -7.36 -6.66
N GLY A 168 18.25 -6.05 -6.86
CA GLY A 168 17.31 -5.25 -7.65
C GLY A 168 15.94 -5.08 -7.00
N ARG A 169 15.03 -4.43 -7.74
CA ARG A 169 13.66 -4.14 -7.32
C ARG A 169 12.68 -4.86 -8.23
N GLN A 170 11.70 -5.54 -7.64
CA GLN A 170 10.60 -6.14 -8.39
C GLN A 170 9.43 -5.17 -8.50
N VAL A 171 8.93 -4.93 -9.71
CA VAL A 171 7.73 -4.13 -9.94
C VAL A 171 6.58 -5.04 -10.35
N VAL A 172 5.42 -4.85 -9.74
CA VAL A 172 4.17 -5.57 -10.02
C VAL A 172 3.11 -4.55 -10.36
N VAL A 173 2.39 -4.74 -11.47
CA VAL A 173 1.24 -3.90 -11.85
C VAL A 173 -0.02 -4.73 -11.69
N LEU A 174 -0.98 -4.24 -10.90
CA LEU A 174 -2.28 -4.88 -10.76
C LEU A 174 -3.29 -4.34 -11.78
N GLN A 175 -4.23 -5.18 -12.21
CA GLN A 175 -5.34 -4.80 -13.09
C GLN A 175 -6.64 -5.50 -12.69
N GLY A 176 -7.77 -4.84 -12.95
CA GLY A 176 -9.14 -5.34 -12.72
C GLY A 176 -9.80 -5.78 -14.01
#